data_AF-A0A7S1JFD8-F1
#
_entry.id   AF-A0A7S1JFD8-F1
#
_cell.length_a   1.000
_cell.length_b   1.000
_cell.length_c   1.000
_cell.angle_alpha   90.00
_cell.angle_beta   90.00
_cell.angle_gamma   90.00
#
_symmetry.space_group_name_H-M   'P 1'
#
loop_
_entity.id
_entity.type
_entity.pdbx_description
1 polymer ?
#
loop_
_entity_poly.entity_id
_entity_poly.type
_entity_poly.pdbx_seq_one_letter_code
_entity_poly.pdbx_strand_id
1 'polypeptide(L)'
;HDKLLKDAEDQLNSKANQMGRLKVEFDHNLQKLTDSYYPKMRPLNVLVYESERAQHWLEQEIQWKEKLMAKMAEQDTMFNESVHMQPAREDVLRSVEPAFEGAIKALEALTPEDMRVLRNYEHPPELVLMAMEATLILKAEYNTDWEEARIMLADAYFFGFFIKHAKKYNKDNVDDEILHKLEPFFSNPDFEPASVAAASVPCGALCKWVRAIYDYCRLKRIVAPCGLQGEDLQTDIDKLQEKLDLRKAEVAGAKQRLADLRDEYKQRIKELKARYDQTMDPLQETFFEAHHQYGAVYCTPRPAKSQA
;
A
#
# COMPACT_ATOMS: atom_id res chain seq x y z
N HIS A 1 15.41 56.87 22.53
CA HIS A 1 14.23 56.20 21.97
C HIS A 1 14.65 55.33 20.79
N ASP A 2 15.13 55.88 19.67
CA ASP A 2 15.52 55.10 18.48
C ASP A 2 16.56 54.00 18.72
N LYS A 3 17.56 54.24 19.58
CA LYS A 3 18.54 53.22 19.96
C LYS A 3 17.89 52.05 20.73
N LEU A 4 16.98 52.35 21.67
CA LEU A 4 16.28 51.33 22.46
C LEU A 4 15.32 50.50 21.61
N LEU A 5 14.69 51.14 20.62
CA LEU A 5 13.82 50.44 19.68
C LEU A 5 14.65 49.46 18.83
N LYS A 6 15.78 49.92 18.28
CA LYS A 6 16.68 49.08 17.50
C LYS A 6 17.25 47.92 18.31
N ASP A 7 17.67 48.16 19.55
CA ASP A 7 18.18 47.11 20.45
C ASP A 7 17.09 46.05 20.74
N ALA A 8 15.81 46.46 20.88
CA ALA A 8 14.68 45.56 21.06
C ALA A 8 14.33 44.77 19.78
N GLU A 9 14.41 45.39 18.60
CA GLU A 9 14.24 44.71 17.31
C GLU A 9 15.33 43.65 17.08
N ASP A 10 16.59 43.99 17.37
CA ASP A 10 17.73 43.08 17.20
C ASP A 10 17.60 41.87 18.15
N GLN A 11 17.11 42.07 19.38
CA GLN A 11 16.81 40.98 20.31
C GLN A 11 15.68 40.08 19.82
N LEU A 12 14.58 40.64 19.31
CA LEU A 12 13.47 39.89 18.74
C LEU A 12 13.92 39.03 17.56
N ASN A 13 14.64 39.65 16.62
CA ASN A 13 15.17 38.99 15.42
C ASN A 13 16.17 37.88 15.76
N SER A 14 17.04 38.12 16.75
CA SER A 14 17.98 37.10 17.24
C SER A 14 17.27 35.86 17.76
N LYS A 15 16.24 36.04 18.60
CA LYS A 15 15.44 34.94 19.15
C LYS A 15 14.62 34.21 18.08
N ALA A 16 14.00 34.94 17.15
CA ALA A 16 13.32 34.36 15.99
C ALA A 16 14.26 33.48 15.16
N ASN A 17 15.47 33.96 14.89
CA ASN A 17 16.49 33.20 14.17
C ASN A 17 16.94 31.93 14.92
N GLN A 18 17.08 31.99 16.25
CA GLN A 18 17.42 30.83 17.07
C GLN A 18 16.32 29.76 17.01
N MET A 19 15.06 30.13 17.18
CA MET A 19 13.92 29.21 17.05
C MET A 19 13.85 28.60 15.64
N GLY A 20 14.06 29.41 14.60
CA GLY A 20 14.09 28.93 13.21
C GLY A 20 15.19 27.90 12.97
N ARG A 21 16.41 28.16 13.45
CA ARG A 21 17.53 27.19 13.37
C ARG A 21 17.22 25.89 14.09
N LEU A 22 16.68 25.98 15.31
CA LEU A 22 16.35 24.80 16.12
C LEU A 22 15.28 23.96 15.43
N LYS A 23 14.28 24.58 14.80
CA LYS A 23 13.25 23.88 14.03
C LYS A 23 13.84 23.13 12.83
N VAL A 24 14.70 23.80 12.05
CA VAL A 24 15.41 23.17 10.92
C VAL A 24 16.28 22.00 11.38
N GLU A 25 16.99 22.14 12.50
CA GLU A 25 17.80 21.06 13.07
C GLU A 25 16.95 19.86 13.51
N PHE A 26 15.80 20.11 14.16
CA PHE A 26 14.86 19.06 14.53
C PHE A 26 14.34 18.31 13.30
N ASP A 27 13.90 19.04 12.26
CA ASP A 27 13.38 18.44 11.04
C ASP A 27 14.46 17.62 10.32
N HIS A 28 15.70 18.12 10.27
CA HIS A 28 16.85 17.39 9.71
C HIS A 28 17.19 16.12 10.50
N ASN A 29 17.18 16.18 11.83
CA ASN A 29 17.43 15.02 12.67
C ASN A 29 16.31 13.99 12.59
N LEU A 30 15.05 14.43 12.44
CA LEU A 30 13.91 13.55 12.20
C LEU A 30 14.02 12.87 10.84
N GLN A 31 14.44 13.59 9.80
CA GLN A 31 14.69 13.01 8.48
C GLN A 31 15.80 11.96 8.54
N LYS A 32 16.95 12.27 9.17
CA LYS A 32 18.05 11.30 9.36
C LYS A 32 17.60 10.04 10.08
N LEU A 33 16.75 10.18 11.09
CA LEU A 33 16.19 9.04 11.79
C LEU A 33 15.30 8.21 10.86
N THR A 34 14.42 8.86 10.11
CA THR A 34 13.57 8.21 9.10
C THR A 34 14.42 7.43 8.08
N ASP A 35 15.45 8.07 7.53
CA ASP A 35 16.36 7.48 6.53
C ASP A 35 17.18 6.31 7.10
N SER A 36 17.41 6.26 8.41
CA SER A 36 18.13 5.16 9.07
C SER A 36 17.26 3.93 9.33
N TYR A 37 15.98 4.13 9.68
CA TYR A 37 15.07 3.04 10.05
C TYR A 37 14.24 2.53 8.87
N TYR A 38 13.85 3.41 7.93
CA TYR A 38 13.02 3.02 6.78
C TYR A 38 13.65 1.89 5.95
N PRO A 39 14.95 1.91 5.59
CA PRO A 39 15.58 0.81 4.84
C PRO A 39 15.65 -0.50 5.62
N LYS A 40 15.59 -0.47 6.96
CA LYS A 40 15.56 -1.68 7.81
C LYS A 40 14.15 -2.26 7.89
N MET A 41 13.13 -1.41 7.97
CA MET A 41 11.73 -1.83 8.08
C MET A 41 11.14 -2.27 6.74
N ARG A 42 11.47 -1.59 5.63
CA ARG A 42 10.90 -1.89 4.30
C ARG A 42 11.03 -3.37 3.88
N PRO A 43 12.20 -4.01 3.89
CA PRO A 43 12.32 -5.41 3.50
C PRO A 43 11.53 -6.35 4.42
N LEU A 44 11.42 -6.03 5.71
CA LEU A 44 10.61 -6.81 6.64
C LEU A 44 9.11 -6.65 6.37
N ASN A 45 8.64 -5.44 6.02
CA ASN A 45 7.24 -5.24 5.63
C ASN A 45 6.89 -6.05 4.38
N VAL A 46 7.76 -6.02 3.36
CA VAL A 46 7.58 -6.81 2.13
C VAL A 46 7.56 -8.31 2.45
N LEU A 47 8.53 -8.80 3.23
CA LEU A 47 8.59 -10.21 3.62
C LEU A 47 7.34 -10.66 4.39
N VAL A 48 6.88 -9.86 5.35
CA VAL A 48 5.66 -10.16 6.12
C VAL A 48 4.46 -10.23 5.17
N TYR A 49 4.29 -9.24 4.30
CA TYR A 49 3.18 -9.20 3.36
C TYR A 49 3.17 -10.39 2.38
N GLU A 50 4.30 -10.66 1.73
CA GLU A 50 4.45 -11.80 0.81
C GLU A 50 4.17 -13.14 1.52
N SER A 51 4.71 -13.30 2.72
CA SER A 51 4.60 -14.55 3.47
C SER A 51 3.18 -14.75 4.03
N GLU A 52 2.49 -13.70 4.48
CA GLU A 52 1.08 -13.77 4.88
C GLU A 52 0.18 -14.14 3.70
N ARG A 53 0.43 -13.60 2.51
CA ARG A 53 -0.30 -14.00 1.30
C ARG A 53 -0.03 -15.46 0.94
N ALA A 54 1.22 -15.90 1.00
CA ALA A 54 1.57 -17.30 0.76
C ALA A 54 0.90 -18.24 1.77
N GLN A 55 0.86 -17.86 3.05
CA GLN A 55 0.12 -18.60 4.09
C GLN A 55 -1.36 -18.73 3.76
N HIS A 56 -2.00 -17.62 3.38
CA HIS A 56 -3.42 -17.64 3.02
C HIS A 56 -3.72 -18.63 1.90
N TRP A 57 -2.90 -18.64 0.84
CA TRP A 57 -3.08 -19.59 -0.27
C TRP A 57 -2.83 -21.04 0.14
N LEU A 58 -1.82 -21.31 0.96
CA LEU A 58 -1.56 -22.64 1.51
C LEU A 58 -2.75 -23.14 2.35
N GLU A 59 -3.32 -22.26 3.19
CA GLU A 59 -4.48 -22.60 4.01
C GLU A 59 -5.71 -22.93 3.14
N GLN A 60 -5.95 -22.17 2.07
CA GLN A 60 -7.02 -22.48 1.11
C GLN A 60 -6.80 -23.84 0.42
N GLU A 61 -5.56 -24.15 0.04
CA GLU A 61 -5.23 -25.41 -0.61
C GLU A 61 -5.39 -26.61 0.33
N ILE A 62 -4.94 -26.49 1.59
CA ILE A 62 -5.13 -27.51 2.62
C ILE A 62 -6.62 -27.73 2.87
N GLN A 63 -7.38 -26.67 3.11
CA GLN A 63 -8.83 -26.76 3.35
C GLN A 63 -9.57 -27.44 2.19
N TRP A 64 -9.18 -27.13 0.95
CA TRP A 64 -9.77 -27.78 -0.22
C TRP A 64 -9.46 -29.28 -0.26
N LYS A 65 -8.20 -29.67 -0.01
CA LYS A 65 -7.76 -31.08 -0.02
C LYS A 65 -8.33 -31.89 1.15
N GLU A 66 -8.48 -31.29 2.32
CA GLU A 66 -9.19 -31.90 3.46
C GLU A 66 -10.66 -32.13 3.13
N LYS A 67 -11.33 -31.16 2.50
CA LYS A 67 -12.72 -31.31 2.04
C LYS A 67 -12.85 -32.40 0.98
N LEU A 68 -11.90 -32.48 0.05
CA LEU A 68 -11.82 -33.54 -0.96
C LEU A 68 -11.70 -34.92 -0.30
N MET A 69 -10.79 -35.07 0.67
CA MET A 69 -10.58 -36.32 1.39
C MET A 69 -11.82 -36.74 2.19
N ALA A 70 -12.46 -35.81 2.90
CA ALA A 70 -13.69 -36.08 3.62
C ALA A 70 -14.81 -36.56 2.68
N LYS A 71 -14.95 -35.93 1.51
CA LYS A 71 -15.93 -36.34 0.49
C LYS A 71 -15.64 -37.72 -0.09
N MET A 72 -14.37 -38.06 -0.29
CA MET A 72 -13.96 -39.41 -0.69
C MET A 72 -14.31 -40.45 0.38
N ALA A 73 -14.09 -40.14 1.65
CA ALA A 73 -14.38 -41.05 2.76
C ALA A 73 -15.89 -41.25 3.00
N GLU A 74 -16.73 -40.26 2.68
CA GLU A 74 -18.20 -40.36 2.74
C GLU A 74 -18.79 -41.20 1.60
N GLN A 75 -18.10 -41.32 0.46
CA GLN A 75 -18.62 -42.03 -0.71
C GLN A 75 -18.15 -43.48 -0.75
N ASP A 76 -19.08 -44.41 -0.50
CA ASP A 76 -18.83 -45.86 -0.59
C ASP A 76 -18.69 -46.38 -2.04
N THR A 77 -18.97 -45.55 -3.05
CA THR A 77 -18.92 -45.88 -4.48
C THR A 77 -17.70 -45.30 -5.18
N MET A 78 -17.44 -45.71 -6.43
CA MET A 78 -16.37 -45.15 -7.26
C MET A 78 -16.41 -43.61 -7.28
N PHE A 79 -15.41 -42.98 -6.64
CA PHE A 79 -15.30 -41.54 -6.52
C PHE A 79 -14.69 -40.94 -7.79
N ASN A 80 -15.45 -40.08 -8.48
CA ASN A 80 -14.94 -39.21 -9.53
C ASN A 80 -14.86 -37.76 -9.03
N GLU A 81 -13.64 -37.28 -8.76
CA GLU A 81 -13.36 -35.92 -8.26
C GLU A 81 -14.05 -34.84 -9.11
N SER A 82 -13.90 -34.91 -10.42
CA SER A 82 -14.44 -33.91 -11.35
C SER A 82 -15.96 -33.78 -11.28
N VAL A 83 -16.67 -34.86 -10.97
CA VAL A 83 -18.15 -34.88 -10.89
C VAL A 83 -18.61 -34.55 -9.48
N HIS A 84 -18.05 -35.20 -8.46
CA HIS A 84 -18.54 -35.07 -7.09
C HIS A 84 -18.12 -33.76 -6.41
N MET A 85 -16.97 -33.20 -6.79
CA MET A 85 -16.51 -31.91 -6.25
C MET A 85 -16.96 -30.71 -7.08
N GLN A 86 -17.60 -30.93 -8.24
CA GLN A 86 -18.12 -29.83 -9.07
C GLN A 86 -18.95 -28.79 -8.29
N PRO A 87 -19.97 -29.16 -7.49
CA PRO A 87 -20.75 -28.16 -6.75
C PRO A 87 -19.89 -27.40 -5.73
N ALA A 88 -19.00 -28.10 -5.02
CA ALA A 88 -18.08 -27.47 -4.07
C ALA A 88 -17.12 -26.50 -4.76
N ARG A 89 -16.69 -26.82 -5.99
CA ARG A 89 -15.81 -25.99 -6.80
C ARG A 89 -16.51 -24.72 -7.23
N GLU A 90 -17.73 -24.85 -7.74
CA GLU A 90 -18.55 -23.72 -8.14
C GLU A 90 -18.84 -22.78 -6.96
N ASP A 91 -19.12 -23.32 -5.78
CA ASP A 91 -19.34 -22.52 -4.57
C ASP A 91 -18.08 -21.75 -4.13
N VAL A 92 -16.91 -22.39 -4.19
CA VAL A 92 -15.63 -21.72 -3.88
C VAL A 92 -15.32 -20.63 -4.91
N LEU A 93 -15.53 -20.89 -6.20
CA LEU A 93 -15.35 -19.86 -7.24
C LEU A 93 -16.37 -18.72 -7.12
N ARG A 94 -17.60 -19.00 -6.68
CA ARG A 94 -18.61 -17.98 -6.41
C ARG A 94 -18.21 -17.04 -5.27
N SER A 95 -17.39 -17.51 -4.32
CA SER A 95 -16.94 -16.68 -3.18
C SER A 95 -16.12 -15.45 -3.60
N VAL A 96 -15.45 -15.50 -4.75
CA VAL A 96 -14.64 -14.40 -5.29
C VAL A 96 -15.36 -13.55 -6.35
N GLU A 97 -16.53 -13.98 -6.81
CA GLU A 97 -17.36 -13.19 -7.75
C GLU A 97 -17.73 -11.80 -7.20
N PRO A 98 -18.08 -11.62 -5.91
CA PRO A 98 -18.37 -10.30 -5.36
C PRO A 98 -17.18 -9.33 -5.48
N ALA A 99 -15.95 -9.82 -5.36
CA ALA A 99 -14.75 -9.00 -5.52
C ALA A 99 -14.61 -8.50 -6.97
N PHE A 100 -14.86 -9.39 -7.94
CA PHE A 100 -14.85 -9.05 -9.36
C PHE A 100 -15.96 -8.06 -9.71
N GLU A 101 -17.21 -8.31 -9.29
CA GLU A 101 -18.31 -7.35 -9.49
C GLU A 101 -18.03 -6.00 -8.84
N GLY A 102 -17.49 -6.01 -7.64
CA GLY A 102 -17.08 -4.80 -6.92
C GLY A 102 -15.93 -4.05 -7.60
N ALA A 103 -15.10 -4.72 -8.40
CA ALA A 103 -14.10 -4.09 -9.23
C ALA A 103 -14.71 -3.48 -10.49
N ILE A 104 -15.62 -4.20 -11.18
CA ILE A 104 -16.34 -3.68 -12.34
C ILE A 104 -17.16 -2.43 -11.99
N LYS A 105 -17.85 -2.44 -10.84
CA LYS A 105 -18.57 -1.26 -10.35
C LYS A 105 -17.64 -0.06 -10.10
N ALA A 106 -16.42 -0.32 -9.61
CA ALA A 106 -15.44 0.74 -9.41
C ALA A 106 -14.97 1.33 -10.75
N LEU A 107 -14.80 0.50 -11.79
CA LEU A 107 -14.48 0.97 -13.15
C LEU A 107 -15.65 1.74 -13.80
N GLU A 108 -16.89 1.27 -13.61
CA GLU A 108 -18.10 1.94 -14.12
C GLU A 108 -18.36 3.29 -13.42
N ALA A 109 -17.86 3.50 -12.19
CA ALA A 109 -18.01 4.73 -11.43
C ALA A 109 -17.00 5.84 -11.80
N LEU A 110 -16.01 5.54 -12.66
CA LEU A 110 -15.00 6.52 -13.07
C LEU A 110 -15.61 7.59 -13.98
N THR A 111 -15.13 8.82 -13.86
CA THR A 111 -15.58 9.95 -14.66
C THR A 111 -14.60 10.29 -15.78
N PRO A 112 -15.04 10.98 -16.85
CA PRO A 112 -14.13 11.48 -17.90
C PRO A 112 -13.05 12.43 -17.38
N GLU A 113 -13.33 13.17 -16.30
CA GLU A 113 -12.34 14.08 -15.69
C GLU A 113 -11.20 13.27 -15.05
N ASP A 114 -11.51 12.15 -14.40
CA ASP A 114 -10.49 11.29 -13.79
C ASP A 114 -9.52 10.73 -14.85
N MET A 115 -10.04 10.38 -16.03
CA MET A 115 -9.22 9.92 -17.17
C MET A 115 -8.41 11.04 -17.80
N ARG A 116 -8.96 12.26 -17.87
CA ARG A 116 -8.24 13.45 -18.33
C ARG A 116 -7.06 13.77 -17.42
N VAL A 117 -7.24 13.74 -16.10
CA VAL A 117 -6.13 13.94 -15.14
C VAL A 117 -5.05 12.88 -15.34
N LEU A 118 -5.44 11.60 -15.43
CA LEU A 118 -4.51 10.50 -15.59
C LEU A 118 -3.68 10.59 -16.88
N ARG A 119 -4.30 10.98 -18.01
CA ARG A 119 -3.60 11.14 -19.31
C ARG A 119 -2.64 12.34 -19.36
N ASN A 120 -2.84 13.32 -18.48
CA ASN A 120 -2.04 14.54 -18.45
C ASN A 120 -0.79 14.41 -17.59
N TYR A 121 -0.53 13.24 -16.98
CA TYR A 121 0.75 13.01 -16.32
C TYR A 121 1.90 13.02 -17.32
N GLU A 122 2.81 13.99 -17.17
CA GLU A 122 4.10 14.02 -17.85
C GLU A 122 5.06 12.99 -17.23
N HIS A 123 5.02 12.85 -15.90
CA HIS A 123 5.80 11.89 -15.13
C HIS A 123 4.87 11.17 -14.14
N PRO A 124 4.21 10.07 -14.56
CA PRO A 124 3.28 9.35 -13.69
C PRO A 124 4.00 8.77 -12.47
N PRO A 125 3.36 8.80 -11.27
CA PRO A 125 3.88 8.14 -10.08
C PRO A 125 4.13 6.64 -10.30
N GLU A 126 5.08 6.05 -9.56
CA GLU A 126 5.43 4.63 -9.68
C GLU A 126 4.21 3.70 -9.51
N LEU A 127 3.35 3.95 -8.53
CA LEU A 127 2.13 3.16 -8.33
C LEU A 127 1.14 3.24 -9.50
N VAL A 128 1.11 4.38 -10.19
CA VAL A 128 0.28 4.58 -11.39
C VAL A 128 0.84 3.76 -12.55
N LEU A 129 2.16 3.80 -12.75
CA LEU A 129 2.85 2.99 -13.75
C LEU A 129 2.63 1.50 -13.52
N MET A 130 2.84 1.02 -12.28
CA MET A 130 2.59 -0.38 -11.92
C MET A 130 1.15 -0.81 -12.20
N ALA A 131 0.17 0.05 -11.90
CA ALA A 131 -1.25 -0.27 -12.13
C ALA A 131 -1.58 -0.37 -13.62
N MET A 132 -0.99 0.51 -14.44
CA MET A 132 -1.12 0.42 -15.90
C MET A 132 -0.44 -0.83 -16.43
N GLU A 133 0.82 -1.05 -16.07
CA GLU A 133 1.61 -2.20 -16.50
C GLU A 133 0.88 -3.51 -16.21
N ALA A 134 0.40 -3.70 -14.97
CA ALA A 134 -0.38 -4.88 -14.59
C ALA A 134 -1.68 -5.03 -15.41
N THR A 135 -2.35 -3.92 -15.74
CA THR A 135 -3.56 -3.93 -16.57
C THR A 135 -3.25 -4.34 -18.01
N LEU A 136 -2.17 -3.83 -18.59
CA LEU A 136 -1.74 -4.14 -19.96
C LEU A 136 -1.24 -5.59 -20.08
N ILE A 137 -0.49 -6.07 -19.09
CA ILE A 137 -0.07 -7.48 -18.97
C ILE A 137 -1.30 -8.39 -18.98
N LEU A 138 -2.33 -8.06 -18.20
CA LEU A 138 -3.55 -8.87 -18.14
C LEU A 138 -4.36 -8.87 -19.44
N LYS A 139 -4.28 -7.79 -20.21
CA LYS A 139 -4.82 -7.73 -21.58
C LYS A 139 -3.98 -8.48 -22.61
N ALA A 140 -2.85 -9.06 -22.20
CA ALA A 140 -1.88 -9.72 -23.07
C ALA A 140 -1.30 -8.81 -24.17
N GLU A 141 -1.13 -7.53 -23.86
CA GLU A 141 -0.48 -6.59 -24.78
C GLU A 141 1.04 -6.80 -24.78
N TYR A 142 1.66 -6.69 -25.97
CA TYR A 142 3.09 -6.92 -26.14
C TYR A 142 3.94 -5.78 -25.56
N ASN A 143 3.42 -4.55 -25.61
CA ASN A 143 4.05 -3.36 -25.04
C ASN A 143 3.32 -2.97 -23.75
N THR A 144 4.07 -2.73 -22.68
CA THR A 144 3.53 -2.28 -21.39
C THR A 144 3.96 -0.86 -21.04
N ASP A 145 4.39 -0.11 -22.05
CA ASP A 145 4.86 1.27 -21.91
C ASP A 145 3.71 2.24 -21.61
N TRP A 146 4.07 3.37 -20.99
CA TRP A 146 3.11 4.43 -20.65
C TRP A 146 2.36 4.96 -21.87
N GLU A 147 2.99 5.05 -23.03
CA GLU A 147 2.32 5.54 -24.25
C GLU A 147 1.17 4.61 -24.70
N GLU A 148 1.34 3.29 -24.56
CA GLU A 148 0.25 2.33 -24.84
C GLU A 148 -0.87 2.46 -23.78
N ALA A 149 -0.49 2.65 -22.51
CA ALA A 149 -1.45 2.93 -21.46
C ALA A 149 -2.30 4.18 -21.76
N ARG A 150 -1.70 5.25 -22.30
CA ARG A 150 -2.43 6.47 -22.67
C ARG A 150 -3.48 6.25 -23.75
N ILE A 151 -3.22 5.34 -24.70
CA ILE A 151 -4.19 4.97 -25.74
C ILE A 151 -5.39 4.27 -25.10
N MET A 152 -5.14 3.33 -24.18
CA MET A 152 -6.19 2.63 -23.43
C MET A 152 -7.03 3.60 -22.57
N LEU A 153 -6.42 4.65 -22.03
CA LEU A 153 -7.07 5.67 -21.21
C LEU A 153 -7.85 6.72 -22.01
N ALA A 154 -7.83 6.68 -23.35
CA ALA A 154 -8.63 7.60 -24.15
C ALA A 154 -10.13 7.38 -23.91
N ASP A 155 -10.88 8.45 -23.62
CA ASP A 155 -12.29 8.36 -23.17
C ASP A 155 -13.16 7.46 -24.08
N ALA A 156 -13.01 7.59 -25.39
CA ALA A 156 -13.73 6.77 -26.37
C ALA A 156 -13.40 5.27 -26.27
N TYR A 157 -12.13 4.94 -26.02
CA TYR A 157 -11.70 3.56 -25.84
C TYR A 157 -12.08 3.05 -24.45
N PHE A 158 -11.80 3.80 -23.40
CA PHE A 158 -12.02 3.35 -22.02
C PHE A 158 -13.50 3.08 -21.74
N PHE A 159 -14.36 4.10 -21.91
CA PHE A 159 -15.78 4.00 -21.62
C PHE A 159 -16.55 3.25 -22.71
N GLY A 160 -16.10 3.35 -23.97
CA GLY A 160 -16.77 2.72 -25.10
C GLY A 160 -16.49 1.21 -25.21
N PHE A 161 -15.27 0.79 -24.91
CA PHE A 161 -14.75 -0.56 -25.17
C PHE A 161 -14.17 -1.24 -23.92
N PHE A 162 -13.23 -0.61 -23.21
CA PHE A 162 -12.49 -1.26 -22.12
C PHE A 162 -13.41 -1.74 -20.99
N ILE A 163 -14.32 -0.91 -20.48
CA ILE A 163 -15.24 -1.32 -19.40
C ILE A 163 -16.09 -2.53 -19.81
N LYS A 164 -16.59 -2.53 -21.05
CA LYS A 164 -17.38 -3.66 -21.58
C LYS A 164 -16.54 -4.93 -21.71
N HIS A 165 -15.30 -4.78 -22.14
CA HIS A 165 -14.34 -5.88 -22.23
C HIS A 165 -14.00 -6.42 -20.83
N ALA A 166 -13.69 -5.54 -19.88
CA ALA A 166 -13.38 -5.87 -18.49
C ALA A 166 -14.51 -6.68 -17.82
N LYS A 167 -15.77 -6.29 -18.07
CA LYS A 167 -16.96 -7.00 -17.58
C LYS A 167 -17.16 -8.39 -18.18
N LYS A 168 -16.76 -8.57 -19.44
CA LYS A 168 -16.87 -9.83 -20.19
C LYS A 168 -15.56 -10.61 -20.23
N TYR A 169 -14.56 -10.21 -19.44
CA TYR A 169 -13.24 -10.79 -19.49
C TYR A 169 -13.32 -12.29 -19.14
N ASN A 170 -12.70 -13.12 -19.99
CA ASN A 170 -12.70 -14.56 -19.79
C ASN A 170 -11.64 -14.97 -18.75
N LYS A 171 -11.99 -14.76 -17.47
CA LYS A 171 -11.18 -15.14 -16.31
C LYS A 171 -10.86 -16.64 -16.24
N ASP A 172 -11.56 -17.48 -17.01
CA ASP A 172 -11.32 -18.92 -17.06
C ASP A 172 -10.15 -19.33 -17.95
N ASN A 173 -9.72 -18.48 -18.87
CA ASN A 173 -8.72 -18.80 -19.89
C ASN A 173 -7.51 -17.84 -19.86
N VAL A 174 -7.10 -17.45 -18.66
CA VAL A 174 -5.89 -16.64 -18.47
C VAL A 174 -4.67 -17.55 -18.51
N ASP A 175 -3.67 -17.17 -19.32
CA ASP A 175 -2.42 -17.93 -19.46
C ASP A 175 -1.60 -17.91 -18.15
N ASP A 176 -0.91 -19.01 -17.88
CA ASP A 176 -0.01 -19.15 -16.75
C ASP A 176 1.16 -18.17 -16.83
N GLU A 177 1.62 -17.83 -18.03
CA GLU A 177 2.66 -16.82 -18.25
C GLU A 177 2.23 -15.43 -17.79
N ILE A 178 0.96 -15.06 -18.03
CA ILE A 178 0.40 -13.77 -17.58
C ILE A 178 0.37 -13.73 -16.06
N LEU A 179 -0.08 -14.81 -15.42
CA LEU A 179 -0.15 -14.88 -13.96
C LEU A 179 1.25 -14.84 -13.32
N HIS A 180 2.25 -15.45 -13.95
CA HIS A 180 3.62 -15.37 -13.48
C HIS A 180 4.19 -13.96 -13.60
N LYS A 181 3.91 -13.25 -14.69
CA LYS A 181 4.29 -11.83 -14.86
C LYS A 181 3.60 -10.91 -13.85
N LEU A 182 2.38 -11.26 -13.42
CA LEU A 182 1.63 -10.49 -12.43
C LEU A 182 2.05 -10.74 -10.97
N GLU A 183 2.70 -11.87 -10.69
CA GLU A 183 3.13 -12.26 -9.33
C GLU A 183 3.87 -11.14 -8.57
N PRO A 184 4.90 -10.48 -9.17
CA PRO A 184 5.70 -9.49 -8.45
C PRO A 184 4.89 -8.26 -8.02
N PHE A 185 3.86 -7.88 -8.80
CA PHE A 185 2.99 -6.75 -8.46
C PHE A 185 2.22 -7.05 -7.19
N PHE A 186 1.65 -8.25 -7.08
CA PHE A 186 0.85 -8.61 -5.91
C PHE A 186 1.71 -9.01 -4.70
N SER A 187 2.98 -9.30 -4.89
CA SER A 187 3.95 -9.44 -3.79
C SER A 187 4.36 -8.09 -3.17
N ASN A 188 4.15 -6.98 -3.88
CA ASN A 188 4.45 -5.66 -3.35
C ASN A 188 3.34 -5.14 -2.40
N PRO A 189 3.62 -4.86 -1.12
CA PRO A 189 2.63 -4.29 -0.18
C PRO A 189 2.12 -2.90 -0.59
N ASP A 190 2.90 -2.15 -1.38
CA ASP A 190 2.50 -0.82 -1.85
C ASP A 190 1.46 -0.90 -2.98
N PHE A 191 1.33 -2.07 -3.64
CA PHE A 191 0.40 -2.33 -4.73
C PHE A 191 -0.94 -2.94 -4.25
N GLU A 192 -1.55 -2.29 -3.27
CA GLU A 192 -2.89 -2.59 -2.79
C GLU A 192 -3.88 -1.55 -3.36
N PRO A 193 -5.13 -1.92 -3.73
CA PRO A 193 -6.07 -0.97 -4.35
C PRO A 193 -6.28 0.31 -3.54
N ALA A 194 -6.23 0.24 -2.20
CA ALA A 194 -6.32 1.41 -1.33
C ALA A 194 -5.09 2.34 -1.45
N SER A 195 -3.88 1.77 -1.44
CA SER A 195 -2.62 2.51 -1.60
C SER A 195 -2.52 3.13 -3.00
N VAL A 196 -2.90 2.37 -4.04
CA VAL A 196 -2.91 2.86 -5.42
C VAL A 196 -3.99 3.94 -5.61
N ALA A 197 -5.17 3.79 -4.99
CA ALA A 197 -6.23 4.81 -5.05
C ALA A 197 -5.81 6.14 -4.40
N ALA A 198 -4.96 6.10 -3.38
CA ALA A 198 -4.41 7.31 -2.75
C ALA A 198 -3.50 8.09 -3.72
N ALA A 199 -2.83 7.41 -4.65
CA ALA A 199 -2.05 8.05 -5.72
C ALA A 199 -2.96 8.48 -6.89
N SER A 200 -3.90 7.63 -7.29
CA SER A 200 -4.85 7.90 -8.38
C SER A 200 -6.08 6.99 -8.28
N VAL A 201 -7.25 7.60 -8.17
CA VAL A 201 -8.54 6.90 -8.03
C VAL A 201 -8.81 5.93 -9.20
N PRO A 202 -8.66 6.32 -10.48
CA PRO A 202 -8.76 5.39 -11.61
C PRO A 202 -7.82 4.20 -11.52
N CYS A 203 -6.57 4.43 -11.11
CA CYS A 203 -5.57 3.37 -10.98
C CYS A 203 -5.92 2.40 -9.86
N GLY A 204 -6.53 2.89 -8.77
CA GLY A 204 -7.06 2.03 -7.71
C GLY A 204 -8.18 1.11 -8.20
N ALA A 205 -9.10 1.61 -9.03
CA ALA A 205 -10.15 0.80 -9.64
C ALA A 205 -9.59 -0.27 -10.59
N LEU A 206 -8.59 0.09 -11.40
CA LEU A 206 -7.88 -0.83 -12.28
C LEU A 206 -7.12 -1.90 -11.50
N CYS A 207 -6.34 -1.50 -10.48
CA CYS A 207 -5.64 -2.43 -9.58
C CYS A 207 -6.62 -3.44 -8.94
N LYS A 208 -7.78 -2.97 -8.48
CA LYS A 208 -8.83 -3.84 -7.93
C LYS A 208 -9.34 -4.87 -8.95
N TRP A 209 -9.49 -4.48 -10.21
CA TRP A 209 -9.93 -5.38 -11.29
C TRP A 209 -8.89 -6.44 -11.63
N VAL A 210 -7.62 -6.05 -11.81
CA VAL A 210 -6.53 -7.01 -12.07
C VAL A 210 -6.39 -7.99 -10.90
N ARG A 211 -6.47 -7.48 -9.65
CA ARG A 211 -6.40 -8.32 -8.45
C ARG A 211 -7.53 -9.34 -8.37
N ALA A 212 -8.77 -8.92 -8.62
CA ALA A 212 -9.92 -9.82 -8.60
C ALA A 212 -9.79 -10.96 -9.62
N ILE A 213 -9.22 -10.69 -10.80
CA ILE A 213 -8.96 -11.72 -11.81
C ILE A 213 -7.82 -12.64 -11.37
N TYR A 214 -6.72 -12.08 -10.86
CA TYR A 214 -5.59 -12.86 -10.36
C TYR A 214 -6.01 -13.82 -9.23
N ASP A 215 -6.76 -13.32 -8.25
CA ASP A 215 -7.24 -14.12 -7.11
C ASP A 215 -8.20 -15.22 -7.58
N TYR A 216 -9.09 -14.91 -8.55
CA TYR A 216 -9.95 -15.92 -9.19
C TYR A 216 -9.13 -17.03 -9.85
N CYS A 217 -8.11 -16.67 -10.64
CA CYS A 217 -7.29 -17.64 -11.35
C CYS A 217 -6.48 -18.52 -10.38
N ARG A 218 -5.94 -17.92 -9.32
CA ARG A 218 -5.24 -18.65 -8.23
C ARG A 218 -6.18 -19.65 -7.57
N LEU A 219 -7.36 -19.21 -7.16
CA LEU A 219 -8.35 -20.08 -6.54
C LEU A 219 -8.79 -21.21 -7.47
N LYS A 220 -9.03 -20.91 -8.76
CA LYS A 220 -9.38 -21.88 -9.79
C LYS A 220 -8.36 -23.02 -9.92
N ARG A 221 -7.07 -22.71 -9.78
CA ARG A 221 -5.99 -23.71 -9.79
C ARG A 221 -6.01 -24.58 -8.53
N ILE A 222 -6.26 -23.98 -7.36
CA ILE A 222 -6.38 -24.73 -6.10
C ILE A 222 -7.52 -25.74 -6.16
N VAL A 223 -8.66 -25.35 -6.72
CA VAL A 223 -9.85 -26.22 -6.83
C VAL A 223 -9.88 -27.08 -8.09
N ALA A 224 -8.79 -27.08 -8.88
CA ALA A 224 -8.68 -27.94 -10.05
C ALA A 224 -8.52 -29.40 -9.61
N PRO A 225 -9.10 -30.37 -10.34
CA PRO A 225 -8.94 -31.78 -10.02
C PRO A 225 -7.46 -32.16 -9.95
N CYS A 226 -7.02 -32.68 -8.81
CA CYS A 226 -5.62 -33.06 -8.59
C CYS A 226 -5.35 -34.52 -8.96
N GLY A 227 -6.38 -35.37 -9.01
CA GLY A 227 -6.28 -36.80 -9.33
C GLY A 227 -5.65 -37.65 -8.21
N LEU A 228 -5.31 -37.05 -7.07
CA LEU A 228 -4.78 -37.75 -5.90
C LEU A 228 -5.90 -38.44 -5.11
N GLN A 229 -5.60 -39.56 -4.47
CA GLN A 229 -6.55 -40.32 -3.65
C GLN A 229 -5.86 -40.95 -2.43
N GLY A 230 -6.65 -41.22 -1.38
CA GLY A 230 -6.19 -41.99 -0.22
C GLY A 230 -4.90 -41.46 0.40
N GLU A 231 -3.89 -42.35 0.52
CA GLU A 231 -2.59 -42.05 1.14
C GLU A 231 -1.79 -40.96 0.41
N ASP A 232 -1.90 -40.87 -0.92
CA ASP A 232 -1.21 -39.84 -1.70
C ASP A 232 -1.76 -38.45 -1.38
N LEU A 233 -3.09 -38.34 -1.23
CA LEU A 233 -3.74 -37.09 -0.85
C LEU A 233 -3.39 -36.70 0.60
N GLN A 234 -3.34 -37.67 1.52
CA GLN A 234 -2.90 -37.42 2.90
C GLN A 234 -1.45 -36.95 2.97
N THR A 235 -0.55 -37.64 2.26
CA THR A 235 0.86 -37.26 2.20
C THR A 235 1.06 -35.85 1.66
N ASP A 236 0.24 -35.43 0.71
CA ASP A 236 0.31 -34.09 0.15
C ASP A 236 -0.25 -33.02 1.11
N ILE A 237 -1.33 -33.32 1.85
CA ILE A 237 -1.83 -32.47 2.94
C ILE A 237 -0.74 -32.29 4.01
N ASP A 238 -0.09 -33.37 4.45
CA ASP A 238 0.96 -33.33 5.47
C ASP A 238 2.13 -32.45 5.03
N LYS A 239 2.56 -32.56 3.75
CA LYS A 239 3.59 -31.68 3.16
C LYS A 239 3.17 -30.22 3.10
N LEU A 240 1.90 -29.94 2.79
CA LEU A 240 1.37 -28.57 2.79
C LEU A 240 1.30 -28.00 4.21
N GLN A 241 0.92 -28.80 5.20
CA GLN A 241 0.91 -28.42 6.60
C GLN A 241 2.33 -28.10 7.12
N GLU A 242 3.33 -28.92 6.79
CA GLU A 242 4.73 -28.64 7.13
C GLU A 242 5.21 -27.32 6.51
N LYS A 243 4.88 -27.07 5.23
CA LYS A 243 5.17 -25.79 4.57
C LYS A 243 4.46 -24.63 5.26
N LEU A 244 3.20 -24.80 5.66
CA LEU A 244 2.43 -23.77 6.34
C LEU A 244 3.04 -23.44 7.71
N ASP A 245 3.46 -24.43 8.47
CA ASP A 245 4.08 -24.25 9.78
C ASP A 245 5.43 -23.52 9.67
N LEU A 246 6.26 -23.89 8.69
CA LEU A 246 7.50 -23.18 8.39
C LEU A 246 7.23 -21.70 8.06
N ARG A 247 6.23 -21.43 7.21
CA ARG A 247 5.84 -20.06 6.86
C ARG A 247 5.27 -19.31 8.06
N LYS A 248 4.51 -19.95 8.94
CA LYS A 248 3.99 -19.37 10.19
C LYS A 248 5.11 -18.92 11.12
N ALA A 249 6.13 -19.76 11.28
CA ALA A 249 7.32 -19.43 12.05
C ALA A 249 8.11 -18.25 11.44
N GLU A 250 8.29 -18.24 10.12
CA GLU A 250 8.97 -17.15 9.39
C GLU A 250 8.26 -15.80 9.58
N VAL A 251 6.93 -15.77 9.39
CA VAL A 251 6.12 -14.55 9.58
C VAL A 251 6.15 -14.07 11.02
N ALA A 252 6.03 -14.98 11.99
CA ALA A 252 6.09 -14.62 13.40
C ALA A 252 7.43 -13.95 13.74
N GLY A 253 8.55 -14.53 13.27
CA GLY A 253 9.88 -13.96 13.46
C GLY A 253 10.05 -12.60 12.78
N ALA A 254 9.59 -12.46 11.53
CA ALA A 254 9.67 -11.19 10.79
C ALA A 254 8.81 -10.09 11.44
N LYS A 255 7.58 -10.41 11.86
CA LYS A 255 6.69 -9.50 12.57
C LYS A 255 7.29 -9.03 13.89
N GLN A 256 7.90 -9.93 14.66
CA GLN A 256 8.54 -9.56 15.92
C GLN A 256 9.67 -8.54 15.68
N ARG A 257 10.58 -8.83 14.75
CA ARG A 257 11.68 -7.91 14.39
C ARG A 257 11.16 -6.54 13.93
N LEU A 258 10.06 -6.55 13.18
CA LEU A 258 9.42 -5.34 12.69
C LEU A 258 8.80 -4.52 13.82
N ALA A 259 8.15 -5.18 14.78
CA ALA A 259 7.62 -4.55 15.98
C ALA A 259 8.74 -3.91 16.80
N ASP A 260 9.82 -4.65 17.06
CA ASP A 260 10.99 -4.16 17.80
C ASP A 260 11.59 -2.90 17.14
N LEU A 261 11.80 -2.92 15.82
CA LEU A 261 12.31 -1.77 15.07
C LEU A 261 11.36 -0.58 15.09
N ARG A 262 10.05 -0.83 14.99
CA ARG A 262 9.03 0.22 15.02
C ARG A 262 8.98 0.89 16.39
N ASP A 263 9.11 0.12 17.47
CA ASP A 263 9.10 0.63 18.83
C ASP A 263 10.39 1.40 19.15
N GLU A 264 11.54 0.90 18.70
CA GLU A 264 12.80 1.64 18.77
C GLU A 264 12.70 2.98 18.03
N TYR A 265 12.19 2.96 16.79
CA TYR A 265 12.00 4.18 16.00
C TYR A 265 11.08 5.20 16.69
N LYS A 266 9.93 4.75 17.22
CA LYS A 266 9.01 5.60 17.99
C LYS A 266 9.69 6.18 19.23
N GLN A 267 10.46 5.37 19.95
CA GLN A 267 11.19 5.83 21.13
C GLN A 267 12.20 6.92 20.75
N ARG A 268 12.95 6.74 19.67
CA ARG A 268 13.90 7.74 19.16
C ARG A 268 13.23 9.04 18.74
N ILE A 269 12.08 8.98 18.07
CA ILE A 269 11.28 10.19 17.77
C ILE A 269 10.87 10.89 19.05
N LYS A 270 10.39 10.14 20.05
CA LYS A 270 9.95 10.70 21.33
C LYS A 270 11.11 11.39 22.07
N GLU A 271 12.29 10.76 22.11
CA GLU A 271 13.50 11.34 22.69
C GLU A 271 13.93 12.61 21.96
N LEU A 272 13.92 12.59 20.63
CA LEU A 272 14.27 13.75 19.79
C LEU A 272 13.31 14.91 20.03
N LYS A 273 12.00 14.63 20.05
CA LYS A 273 10.97 15.64 20.31
C LYS A 273 11.10 16.22 21.71
N ALA A 274 11.31 15.38 22.73
CA ALA A 274 11.50 15.86 24.10
C ALA A 274 12.71 16.81 24.23
N ARG A 275 13.83 16.50 23.55
CA ARG A 275 15.01 17.40 23.52
C ARG A 275 14.72 18.71 22.79
N TYR A 276 13.95 18.64 21.70
CA TYR A 276 13.51 19.83 20.97
C TYR A 276 12.64 20.72 21.86
N ASP A 277 11.59 20.16 22.47
CA ASP A 277 10.66 20.88 23.34
C ASP A 277 11.40 21.50 24.54
N GLN A 278 12.30 20.75 25.19
CA GLN A 278 13.16 21.26 26.29
C GLN A 278 13.97 22.52 25.92
N THR A 279 14.34 22.67 24.65
CA THR A 279 15.13 23.82 24.19
C THR A 279 14.22 24.91 23.59
N MET A 280 13.12 24.51 22.97
CA MET A 280 12.18 25.39 22.28
C MET A 280 11.28 26.15 23.26
N ASP A 281 10.78 25.50 24.31
CA ASP A 281 9.82 26.10 25.24
C ASP A 281 10.38 27.36 25.93
N PRO A 282 11.60 27.34 26.53
CA PRO A 282 12.17 28.55 27.12
C PRO A 282 12.49 29.63 26.08
N LEU A 283 12.89 29.24 24.86
CA LEU A 283 13.15 30.19 23.79
C LEU A 283 11.86 30.89 23.34
N GLN A 284 10.74 30.17 23.28
CA GLN A 284 9.43 30.74 22.99
C GLN A 284 8.98 31.70 24.07
N GLU A 285 9.08 31.32 25.35
CA GLU A 285 8.76 32.20 26.49
C GLU A 285 9.55 33.51 26.41
N THR A 286 10.87 33.41 26.26
CA THR A 286 11.71 34.61 26.22
C THR A 286 11.51 35.41 24.92
N PHE A 287 11.06 34.79 23.82
CA PHE A 287 10.65 35.49 22.61
C PHE A 287 9.37 36.30 22.83
N PHE A 288 8.36 35.73 23.50
CA PHE A 288 7.14 36.44 23.86
C PHE A 288 7.43 37.64 24.78
N GLU A 289 8.32 37.48 25.75
CA GLU A 289 8.78 38.59 26.60
C GLU A 289 9.45 39.70 25.78
N ALA A 290 10.36 39.34 24.87
CA ALA A 290 11.03 40.30 23.99
C ALA A 290 10.04 41.02 23.05
N HIS A 291 9.04 40.31 22.55
CA HIS A 291 7.96 40.88 21.74
C HIS A 291 7.11 41.88 22.54
N HIS A 292 6.76 41.55 23.78
CA HIS A 292 6.04 42.46 24.68
C HIS A 292 6.87 43.72 25.00
N GLN A 293 8.16 43.56 25.29
CA GLN A 293 9.07 44.68 25.53
C GLN A 293 9.21 45.57 24.29
N TYR A 294 9.36 44.98 23.10
CA TYR A 294 9.39 45.71 21.84
C TYR A 294 8.11 46.54 21.63
N GLY A 295 6.93 45.94 21.85
CA GLY A 295 5.64 46.64 21.77
C GLY A 295 5.54 47.80 22.77
N ALA A 296 6.01 47.59 24.01
CA ALA A 296 6.04 48.64 25.03
C ALA A 296 6.93 49.82 24.61
N VAL A 297 8.13 49.56 24.08
CA VAL A 297 9.06 50.60 23.60
C VAL A 297 8.49 51.33 22.38
N TYR A 298 7.88 50.60 21.44
CA TYR A 298 7.23 51.15 20.25
C TYR A 298 6.07 52.10 20.59
N CYS A 299 5.28 51.78 21.62
CA CYS A 299 4.18 52.61 22.08
C CYS A 299 4.60 53.82 22.95
N THR A 300 5.87 53.93 23.39
CA THR A 300 6.32 55.08 24.17
C THR A 300 6.46 56.35 23.30
N PRO A 301 5.87 57.49 23.70
CA PRO A 301 6.03 58.73 22.94
C PRO A 301 7.48 59.19 22.90
N ARG A 302 7.96 59.57 21.72
CA ARG A 302 9.31 60.12 21.53
C ARG A 302 9.45 61.39 22.40
N PRO A 303 10.49 61.50 23.26
CA PRO A 303 10.67 62.69 24.07
C PRO A 303 10.80 63.91 23.15
N ALA A 304 9.99 64.94 23.40
CA ALA A 304 10.07 66.20 22.67
C ALA A 304 11.51 66.73 22.78
N LYS A 305 12.16 66.98 21.64
CA LYS A 305 13.46 67.65 21.64
C LYS A 305 13.26 69.01 22.32
N SER A 306 13.78 69.18 23.53
CA SER A 306 13.93 70.52 24.10
C SER A 306 14.88 71.28 23.18
N GLN A 307 14.33 72.20 22.39
CA GLN A 307 15.13 73.18 21.67
C GLN A 307 15.85 74.02 22.71
N ALA A 308 17.17 73.85 22.78
CA ALA A 308 18.11 74.77 23.40
C ALA A 308 19.10 75.19 22.30
#